data_AF-A0A6N2EK22-F1
#
_entry.id   AF-A0A6N2EK22-F1
#
_cell.length_a   1.000
_cell.length_b   1.000
_cell.length_c   1.000
_cell.angle_alpha   90.00
_cell.angle_beta   90.00
_cell.angle_gamma   90.00
#
_symmetry.space_group_name_H-M   'P 1'
#
loop_
_entity.id
_entity.type
_entity.pdbx_description
1 polymer ?
#
loop_
_entity_poly.entity_id
_entity_poly.type
_entity_poly.pdbx_seq_one_letter_code
_entity_poly.pdbx_strand_id
1 'polypeptide(L)' 'MREPHEEISAERLIEAADAVIVAVSEQVQAHGVSPYPPDMLGSADQPEALLQFTRAEVEEATAFLVRLGVLQARTAEF' A
#
# COMPACT_ATOMS: atom_id res chain seq x y z
N MET A 1 13.65 1.99 22.77
CA MET A 1 14.45 2.58 21.67
C MET A 1 13.71 2.26 20.40
N ARG A 2 13.28 3.26 19.62
CA ARG A 2 12.77 3.03 18.26
C ARG A 2 13.99 2.62 17.44
N GLU A 3 13.93 1.46 16.79
CA GLU A 3 14.93 1.09 15.79
C GLU A 3 14.97 2.22 14.74
N PRO A 4 16.14 2.57 14.19
CA PRO A 4 16.21 3.54 13.12
C PRO A 4 15.37 2.96 11.97
N HIS A 5 14.20 3.52 11.74
CA HIS A 5 13.42 3.24 10.54
C HIS A 5 14.33 3.61 9.37
N GLU A 6 14.78 2.60 8.63
CA GLU A 6 15.50 2.81 7.38
C GLU A 6 14.51 3.51 6.45
N GLU A 7 14.64 4.84 6.33
CA GLU A 7 13.77 5.65 5.49
C GLU A 7 13.93 5.17 4.05
N ILE A 8 12.83 4.70 3.47
CA ILE A 8 12.75 4.35 2.05
C ILE A 8 13.16 5.56 1.20
N SER A 9 13.94 5.34 0.13
CA SER A 9 14.32 6.43 -0.76
C SER A 9 13.09 7.02 -1.45
N ALA A 10 13.18 8.27 -1.93
CA ALA A 10 12.08 8.92 -2.63
C ALA A 10 11.67 8.16 -3.90
N GLU A 11 12.65 7.66 -4.66
CA GLU A 11 12.42 6.85 -5.86
C GLU A 11 11.68 5.56 -5.49
N ARG A 12 12.14 4.89 -4.44
CA ARG A 12 11.55 3.64 -3.99
C ARG A 12 10.15 3.83 -3.41
N LEU A 13 9.87 4.97 -2.78
CA LEU A 13 8.54 5.37 -2.36
C LEU A 13 7.60 5.58 -3.53
N ILE A 14 8.06 6.21 -4.61
CA ILE A 14 7.25 6.42 -5.82
C ILE A 14 6.94 5.08 -6.49
N GLU A 15 7.93 4.19 -6.63
CA GLU A 15 7.71 2.83 -7.16
C GLU A 15 6.66 2.06 -6.34
N ALA A 16 6.79 2.10 -5.01
CA ALA A 16 5.83 1.46 -4.11
C ALA A 16 4.43 2.10 -4.21
N ALA A 17 4.35 3.42 -4.38
CA ALA A 17 3.09 4.13 -4.55
C ALA A 17 2.38 3.76 -5.86
N ASP A 18 3.11 3.69 -6.97
CA ASP A 18 2.57 3.25 -8.27
C ASP A 18 2.05 1.81 -8.16
N ALA A 19 2.81 0.93 -7.51
CA ALA A 19 2.40 -0.46 -7.28
C ALA A 19 1.14 -0.56 -6.41
N VAL A 20 1.02 0.26 -5.37
CA VAL A 20 -0.19 0.35 -4.52
C VAL A 20 -1.40 0.81 -5.34
N ILE A 21 -1.25 1.79 -6.22
CA ILE A 21 -2.34 2.27 -7.08
C ILE A 21 -2.83 1.15 -8.00
N VAL A 22 -1.90 0.43 -8.65
CA VAL A 22 -2.22 -0.71 -9.52
C VAL A 22 -2.96 -1.78 -8.74
N ALA A 23 -2.40 -2.21 -7.60
CA ALA A 23 -2.97 -3.24 -6.73
C ALA A 23 -4.40 -2.89 -6.25
N VAL A 24 -4.62 -1.65 -5.82
CA VAL A 24 -5.95 -1.17 -5.41
C VAL A 24 -6.93 -1.18 -6.58
N SER A 25 -6.50 -0.72 -7.76
CA SER A 25 -7.36 -0.73 -8.95
C SER A 25 -7.79 -2.14 -9.33
N GLU A 26 -6.86 -3.10 -9.32
CA GLU A 26 -7.14 -4.51 -9.63
C GLU A 26 -8.14 -5.10 -8.62
N GLN A 27 -7.94 -4.86 -7.32
CA GLN A 27 -8.83 -5.37 -6.27
C GLN A 27 -10.24 -4.78 -6.38
N VAL A 28 -10.37 -3.47 -6.66
CA VAL A 28 -11.67 -2.84 -6.88
C VAL A 28 -12.35 -3.40 -8.13
N GLN A 29 -11.60 -3.65 -9.21
CA GLN A 29 -12.16 -4.26 -10.42
C GLN A 29 -12.62 -5.71 -10.20
N ALA A 30 -11.87 -6.49 -9.42
CA ALA A 30 -12.17 -7.90 -9.17
C ALA A 30 -13.30 -8.09 -8.14
N HIS A 31 -13.34 -7.28 -7.09
CA HIS A 31 -14.18 -7.53 -5.91
C HIS A 31 -15.14 -6.38 -5.56
N GLY A 32 -15.02 -5.23 -6.21
CA GLY A 32 -15.83 -4.03 -5.92
C GLY A 32 -15.48 -3.33 -4.60
N VAL A 33 -14.45 -3.81 -3.90
CA VAL A 33 -13.95 -3.26 -2.64
C VAL A 33 -12.45 -3.07 -2.72
N SER A 34 -11.93 -2.06 -2.01
CA SER A 34 -10.50 -1.82 -1.86
C SER A 34 -10.08 -2.18 -0.44
N PRO A 35 -9.41 -3.35 -0.23
CA PRO A 35 -8.75 -3.63 1.02
C PRO A 35 -7.70 -2.56 1.34
N TYR A 36 -7.36 -2.41 2.62
CA TYR A 36 -6.22 -1.58 2.99
C TYR A 36 -4.93 -2.21 2.41
N PRO A 37 -4.10 -1.48 1.64
CA PRO A 37 -3.03 -2.10 0.84
C PRO A 37 -2.02 -2.97 1.61
N PRO A 38 -1.55 -2.59 2.81
CA PRO A 38 -0.71 -3.46 3.63
C PRO A 38 -1.36 -4.81 3.97
N ASP A 39 -2.70 -4.88 4.06
CA ASP A 39 -3.42 -6.11 4.39
C ASP A 39 -3.48 -7.10 3.20
N MET A 40 -3.14 -6.64 1.98
CA MET A 40 -3.06 -7.49 0.79
C MET A 40 -1.80 -8.35 0.75
N LEU A 41 -0.72 -7.91 1.41
CA LEU A 41 0.56 -8.63 1.44
C LEU A 41 0.43 -9.95 2.22
N GLY A 42 0.75 -11.06 1.56
CA GLY A 42 0.62 -12.41 2.09
C GLY A 42 -0.81 -12.97 2.02
N SER A 43 -1.76 -12.24 1.44
CA SER A 43 -3.11 -12.74 1.21
C SER A 43 -3.14 -13.74 0.04
N ALA A 44 -4.18 -14.57 -0.02
CA ALA A 44 -4.33 -15.56 -1.10
C ALA A 44 -4.46 -14.89 -2.48
N ASP A 45 -5.03 -13.69 -2.52
CA ASP A 45 -5.26 -12.89 -3.72
C ASP A 45 -4.31 -11.68 -3.77
N GLN A 46 -3.07 -11.83 -3.27
CA GLN A 46 -2.08 -10.76 -3.27
C GLN A 46 -1.82 -10.27 -4.72
N PRO A 47 -1.99 -8.96 -5.00
CA PRO A 47 -1.67 -8.39 -6.31
C PRO A 47 -0.19 -8.54 -6.68
N GLU A 48 0.09 -8.91 -7.92
CA GLU A 48 1.46 -9.13 -8.41
C GLU A 48 2.33 -7.87 -8.26
N ALA A 49 1.73 -6.69 -8.44
CA ALA A 49 2.39 -5.40 -8.28
C ALA A 49 3.08 -5.24 -6.92
N LEU A 50 2.57 -5.90 -5.87
CA LEU A 50 3.09 -5.79 -4.49
C LEU A 50 4.17 -6.84 -4.14
N LEU A 51 4.44 -7.85 -4.98
CA LEU A 51 5.33 -8.96 -4.66
C LEU A 51 6.78 -8.54 -4.35
N GLN A 52 7.21 -7.42 -4.93
CA GLN A 52 8.57 -6.91 -4.82
C GLN A 52 8.76 -5.90 -3.67
N PHE A 53 7.72 -5.67 -2.86
CA PHE A 53 7.73 -4.69 -1.78
C PHE A 53 7.53 -5.36 -0.42
N THR A 54 8.23 -4.84 0.56
CA THR A 54 8.05 -5.19 1.96
C THR A 54 6.80 -4.52 2.53
N ARG A 55 6.30 -5.04 3.65
CA ARG A 55 5.20 -4.41 4.38
C ARG A 55 5.49 -2.96 4.76
N ALA A 56 6.70 -2.65 5.20
CA ALA A 56 7.09 -1.29 5.57
C ALA A 56 7.02 -0.33 4.37
N GLU A 57 7.51 -0.74 3.20
CA GLU A 57 7.44 0.08 1.99
C GLU A 57 5.99 0.34 1.56
N VAL A 58 5.12 -0.68 1.64
CA VAL A 58 3.69 -0.54 1.30
C VAL A 58 2.97 0.34 2.32
N GLU A 59 3.31 0.27 3.60
CA GLU A 59 2.75 1.15 4.64
C GLU A 59 3.13 2.62 4.40
N GLU A 60 4.40 2.90 4.10
CA GLU A 60 4.85 4.26 3.79
C GLU A 60 4.22 4.80 2.50
N ALA A 61 4.17 4.00 1.43
CA ALA A 61 3.50 4.36 0.18
C ALA A 61 2.00 4.62 0.37
N THR A 62 1.33 3.77 1.14
CA THR A 62 -0.08 3.96 1.48
C THR A 62 -0.28 5.27 2.24
N ALA A 63 0.54 5.52 3.27
CA ALA A 63 0.46 6.75 4.04
C ALA A 63 0.76 7.99 3.18
N PHE A 64 1.70 7.90 2.23
CA PHE A 64 1.98 8.95 1.26
C PHE A 64 0.76 9.23 0.36
N LEU A 65 0.14 8.20 -0.22
CA LEU A 65 -1.04 8.33 -1.07
C LEU A 65 -2.27 8.86 -0.32
N VAL A 66 -2.43 8.51 0.96
CA VAL A 66 -3.47 9.09 1.83
C VAL A 66 -3.23 10.58 2.04
N ARG A 67 -1.98 11.01 2.27
CA ARG A 67 -1.64 12.45 2.42
C ARG A 67 -1.91 13.24 1.14
N LEU A 68 -1.74 12.62 -0.03
CA LEU A 68 -2.09 13.22 -1.32
C LEU A 68 -3.59 13.21 -1.63
N GLY A 69 -4.41 12.53 -0.83
CA GLY A 69 -5.85 12.36 -1.08
C GLY A 69 -6.18 11.39 -2.22
N VAL A 70 -5.23 10.57 -2.65
CA VAL A 70 -5.42 9.52 -3.67
C VAL A 70 -6.13 8.31 -3.06
N LEU A 71 -5.76 7.93 -1.84
CA LEU A 71 -6.43 6.89 -1.06
C LEU A 71 -7.14 7.49 0.14
N GLN A 72 -8.22 6.84 0.57
CA GLN A 72 -8.88 7.19 1.84
C GLN A 72 -8.10 6.57 3.00
N ALA A 73 -7.99 7.31 4.11
CA ALA A 73 -7.48 6.75 5.34
C ALA A 73 -8.39 5.59 5.79
N ARG A 74 -7.81 4.58 6.44
CA ARG A 74 -8.60 3.51 7.04
C ARG A 74 -9.49 4.11 8.13
N THR A 75 -10.78 4.29 7.82
CA THR A 75 -11.78 4.64 8.82
C THR A 75 -11.98 3.43 9.69
N ALA A 76 -11.60 3.52 10.97
CA ALA A 76 -11.99 2.54 11.97
C ALA A 76 -13.48 2.76 12.27
N GLU A 77 -14.35 2.26 11.42
CA GLU A 77 -15.76 2.13 11.76
C GLU A 77 -15.98 0.70 12.29
N PHE A 78 -16.56 0.67 13.49
CA PHE A 78 -16.69 -0.45 14.43
C PHE A 78 -17.68 -1.52 13.98
#